data_AF-A0A7G9SH97-F1
#
_entry.id   AF-A0A7G9SH97-F1
#
_cell.length_a   1.000
_cell.length_b   1.000
_cell.length_c   1.000
_cell.angle_alpha   90.00
_cell.angle_beta   90.00
_cell.angle_gamma   90.00
#
_symmetry.space_group_name_H-M   'P 1'
#
loop_
_entity.id
_entity.type
_entity.pdbx_description
1 polymer ?
#
loop_
_entity_poly.entity_id
_entity_poly.type
_entity_poly.pdbx_seq_one_letter_code
_entity_poly.pdbx_strand_id
1 'polypeptide(L)'
;MPDPGDNFPGQVEGARQLLGFYTTRVVEAQDKEHAEQVALDLLRGDERLQSLKPNSSPDDPPASLHFEEIEPANELEDGEVQAGFTFFEME
;
A
#
# COMPACT_ATOMS: atom_id res chain seq x y z
N MET A 1 -4.24 3.79 -15.56
CA MET A 1 -4.30 2.58 -14.71
C MET A 1 -4.37 3.11 -13.28
N PRO A 2 -5.24 2.60 -12.39
CA PRO A 2 -5.25 3.05 -11.02
C PRO A 2 -4.00 2.52 -10.30
N ASP A 3 -3.30 3.40 -9.61
CA ASP A 3 -2.08 3.11 -8.88
C ASP A 3 -2.42 2.39 -7.54
N PRO A 4 -1.55 1.54 -6.97
CA PRO A 4 -1.92 0.62 -5.88
C PRO A 4 -2.27 1.31 -4.57
N GLY A 5 -1.72 2.50 -4.35
CA GLY A 5 -2.10 3.37 -3.25
C GLY A 5 -1.97 4.82 -3.68
N ASP A 6 -3.03 5.60 -3.50
CA ASP A 6 -3.18 6.97 -4.00
C ASP A 6 -3.45 7.96 -2.88
N ASN A 7 -3.02 9.21 -3.09
CA ASN A 7 -3.27 10.35 -2.21
C ASN A 7 -2.71 10.15 -0.79
N PHE A 8 -1.59 9.44 -0.63
CA PHE A 8 -0.95 9.29 0.67
C PHE A 8 -0.10 10.52 1.00
N PRO A 9 -0.38 11.23 2.09
CA PRO A 9 0.33 12.46 2.39
C PRO A 9 1.76 12.17 2.87
N GLY A 10 2.75 12.69 2.16
CA GLY A 10 4.16 12.48 2.42
C GLY A 10 4.95 13.78 2.44
N GLN A 11 6.26 13.63 2.58
CA GLN A 11 7.21 14.73 2.51
C GLN A 11 8.37 14.37 1.60
N VAL A 12 8.63 15.20 0.59
CA VAL A 12 9.78 15.06 -0.32
C VAL A 12 10.48 16.39 -0.40
N GLU A 13 11.81 16.36 -0.27
CA GLU A 13 12.66 17.56 -0.20
C GLU A 13 12.21 18.61 0.83
N GLY A 14 11.55 18.16 1.91
CA GLY A 14 11.02 19.02 2.96
C GLY A 14 9.64 19.64 2.66
N ALA A 15 9.13 19.50 1.43
CA ALA A 15 7.80 19.95 1.04
C ALA A 15 6.76 18.84 1.27
N ARG A 16 5.57 19.23 1.72
CA ARG A 16 4.42 18.34 1.86
C ARG A 16 3.82 18.08 0.49
N GLN A 17 3.60 16.81 0.14
CA GLN A 17 2.98 16.42 -1.13
C GLN A 17 2.18 15.12 -1.01
N LEU A 18 1.36 14.83 -2.01
CA LEU A 18 0.66 13.54 -2.13
C LEU A 18 1.57 12.56 -2.88
N LEU A 19 1.67 11.36 -2.32
CA LEU A 19 2.45 10.27 -2.86
C LEU A 19 1.52 9.13 -3.26
N GLY A 20 1.91 8.47 -4.35
CA GLY A 20 1.42 7.14 -4.68
C GLY A 20 2.43 6.09 -4.24
N PHE A 21 2.04 4.82 -4.19
CA PHE A 21 2.99 3.73 -3.98
C PHE A 21 2.62 2.41 -4.63
N TYR A 22 3.65 1.61 -4.89
CA TYR A 22 3.54 0.19 -5.22
C TYR A 22 4.04 -0.67 -4.06
N THR A 23 3.35 -1.78 -3.82
CA THR A 23 3.75 -2.78 -2.82
C THR A 23 3.30 -4.17 -3.25
N THR A 24 4.04 -5.18 -2.82
CA THR A 24 3.64 -6.58 -2.90
C THR A 24 3.47 -7.12 -1.48
N ARG A 25 2.42 -7.93 -1.27
CA ARG A 25 2.15 -8.62 -0.01
C ARG A 25 1.87 -10.08 -0.31
N VAL A 26 2.50 -10.94 0.48
CA VAL A 26 2.20 -12.37 0.51
C VAL A 26 1.32 -12.61 1.72
N VAL A 27 0.20 -13.29 1.52
CA VAL A 27 -0.77 -13.59 2.57
C VAL A 27 -1.23 -15.03 2.42
N GLU A 28 -1.48 -15.68 3.54
CA GLU A 28 -2.16 -16.96 3.56
C GLU A 28 -3.67 -16.73 3.60
N ALA A 29 -4.40 -17.34 2.67
CA ALA A 29 -5.84 -17.18 2.54
C ALA A 29 -6.48 -18.41 1.89
N GLN A 30 -7.77 -18.62 2.14
CA GLN A 30 -8.52 -19.77 1.60
C GLN A 30 -8.89 -19.58 0.13
N ASP A 31 -9.03 -18.32 -0.30
CA ASP A 31 -9.41 -17.93 -1.64
C ASP A 31 -8.94 -16.49 -1.92
N LYS A 32 -9.16 -16.01 -3.15
CA LYS A 32 -8.74 -14.68 -3.61
C LYS A 32 -9.42 -13.54 -2.85
N GLU A 33 -10.70 -13.69 -2.49
CA GLU A 33 -11.46 -12.66 -1.78
C GLU A 33 -10.94 -12.50 -0.35
N HIS A 34 -10.68 -13.61 0.34
CA HIS A 34 -10.01 -13.61 1.63
C HIS A 34 -8.60 -13.02 1.55
N ALA A 35 -7.84 -13.33 0.50
CA ALA A 35 -6.49 -12.79 0.32
C ALA A 35 -6.50 -11.26 0.24
N GLU A 36 -7.46 -10.70 -0.50
CA GLU A 36 -7.66 -9.25 -0.61
C GLU A 36 -7.93 -8.61 0.76
N GLN A 37 -8.86 -9.17 1.54
CA GLN A 37 -9.20 -8.65 2.87
C GLN A 37 -8.01 -8.71 3.83
N VAL A 38 -7.28 -9.84 3.86
CA VAL A 38 -6.11 -9.99 4.72
C VAL A 38 -5.01 -9.01 4.33
N ALA A 39 -4.74 -8.86 3.03
CA ALA A 39 -3.75 -7.90 2.54
C ALA A 39 -4.14 -6.46 2.87
N LEU A 40 -5.42 -6.10 2.73
CA LEU A 40 -5.95 -4.79 3.06
C LEU A 40 -5.77 -4.47 4.56
N ASP A 41 -6.08 -5.42 5.44
CA ASP A 41 -5.94 -5.24 6.88
C ASP A 41 -4.47 -5.12 7.30
N LEU A 42 -3.57 -5.88 6.67
CA LEU A 42 -2.13 -5.73 6.87
C LEU A 42 -1.64 -4.33 6.46
N LEU A 43 -2.07 -3.83 5.30
CA LEU A 43 -1.69 -2.48 4.84
C LEU A 43 -2.28 -1.39 5.75
N ARG A 44 -3.52 -1.54 6.23
CA ARG A 44 -4.13 -0.62 7.19
C ARG A 44 -3.39 -0.59 8.53
N GLY A 45 -2.82 -1.71 8.95
CA GLY A 45 -2.01 -1.82 10.15
C GLY A 45 -0.54 -1.45 9.99
N ASP A 46 -0.06 -1.23 8.75
CA ASP A 46 1.36 -1.04 8.47
C ASP A 46 1.87 0.30 9.03
N GLU A 47 2.83 0.23 9.95
CA GLU A 47 3.39 1.39 10.64
C GLU A 47 3.97 2.43 9.66
N ARG A 48 4.52 2.00 8.52
CA ARG A 48 5.08 2.91 7.51
C ARG A 48 3.96 3.75 6.90
N LEU A 49 2.82 3.15 6.57
CA LEU A 49 1.66 3.89 6.06
C LEU A 49 0.99 4.73 7.15
N GLN A 50 0.92 4.24 8.39
CA GLN A 50 0.40 5.03 9.52
C GLN A 50 1.25 6.27 9.79
N SER A 51 2.58 6.18 9.61
CA SER A 51 3.50 7.31 9.81
C SER A 51 3.31 8.46 8.82
N LEU A 52 2.58 8.23 7.73
CA LEU A 52 2.22 9.25 6.73
C LEU A 52 1.02 10.11 7.17
N LYS A 53 0.12 9.55 7.98
CA LYS A 53 -1.13 10.22 8.44
C LYS A 53 -0.93 11.59 9.13
N PRO A 54 0.14 11.86 9.91
CA PRO A 54 0.38 13.18 10.48
C PRO A 54 0.48 14.30 9.44
N ASN A 55 0.73 13.96 8.17
CA ASN A 55 0.79 14.93 7.07
C ASN A 55 -0.58 15.18 6.41
N SER A 56 -1.68 14.56 6.87
CA SER A 56 -3.02 14.77 6.31
C SER A 56 -3.56 16.18 6.60
N SER A 57 -4.18 16.79 5.59
CA SER A 57 -4.93 18.06 5.68
C SER A 57 -6.40 17.81 5.38
N PRO A 58 -7.34 18.60 5.94
CA PRO A 58 -8.77 18.50 5.62
C PRO A 58 -9.08 18.70 4.13
N ASP A 59 -8.21 19.40 3.41
CA ASP A 59 -8.36 19.70 1.98
C ASP A 59 -7.79 18.59 1.07
N ASP A 60 -7.16 17.55 1.63
CA ASP A 60 -6.61 16.46 0.82
C ASP A 60 -7.72 15.55 0.27
N PRO A 61 -7.56 15.02 -0.94
CA PRO A 61 -8.37 13.92 -1.42
C PRO A 61 -8.20 12.68 -0.53
N PRO A 62 -9.23 11.80 -0.44
CA PRO A 62 -9.16 10.60 0.37
C PRO A 62 -8.09 9.64 -0.17
N ALA A 63 -7.23 9.15 0.73
CA ALA A 63 -6.29 8.08 0.43
C ALA A 63 -7.05 6.80 0.03
N SER A 64 -6.61 6.17 -1.05
CA SER A 64 -7.28 4.99 -1.63
C SER A 64 -6.27 3.89 -1.90
N LEU A 65 -6.70 2.63 -1.81
CA LEU A 65 -5.90 1.45 -2.13
C LEU A 65 -6.58 0.68 -3.26
N HIS A 66 -5.78 0.20 -4.20
CA HIS A 66 -6.23 -0.58 -5.34
C HIS A 66 -5.38 -1.85 -5.47
N PHE A 67 -6.02 -2.98 -5.73
CA PHE A 67 -5.34 -4.23 -6.04
C PHE A 67 -5.24 -4.37 -7.55
N GLU A 68 -4.02 -4.32 -8.08
CA GLU A 68 -3.76 -4.49 -9.51
C GLU A 68 -3.80 -5.97 -9.90
N GLU A 69 -3.19 -6.83 -9.08
CA GLU A 69 -3.05 -8.26 -9.33
C GLU A 69 -3.10 -9.06 -8.04
N ILE A 70 -3.78 -10.22 -8.09
CA ILE A 70 -3.81 -11.20 -7.00
C ILE A 70 -3.76 -12.58 -7.65
N GLU A 71 -2.64 -13.28 -7.44
CA GLU A 71 -2.37 -14.60 -7.99
C GLU A 71 -1.97 -15.59 -6.87
N PRO A 72 -2.35 -16.88 -7.00
CA PRO A 72 -1.91 -17.91 -6.07
C PRO A 72 -0.42 -18.18 -6.26
N ALA A 73 0.33 -18.15 -5.17
CA ALA A 73 1.75 -18.49 -5.19
C ALA A 73 1.92 -19.96 -4.77
N ASN A 74 2.47 -20.79 -5.68
CA ASN A 74 2.58 -22.24 -5.47
C ASN A 74 3.87 -22.64 -4.72
N GLU A 75 4.90 -21.79 -4.75
CA GLU A 75 6.21 -22.04 -4.16
C GLU A 75 6.81 -20.70 -3.67
N LEU A 76 6.35 -20.22 -2.51
CA LEU A 76 7.08 -19.18 -1.79
C LEU A 76 7.74 -19.85 -0.60
N GLU A 77 9.07 -19.79 -0.52
CA GLU A 77 9.76 -20.15 0.71
C GLU A 77 9.42 -19.11 1.79
N ASP A 78 9.25 -19.58 3.04
CA ASP A 78 9.00 -18.72 4.19
C ASP A 78 10.07 -17.60 4.24
N GLY A 79 9.64 -16.35 4.00
CA GLY A 79 10.50 -15.17 4.06
C GLY A 79 11.11 -14.68 2.74
N GLU A 80 10.78 -15.27 1.58
CA GLU A 80 11.33 -14.82 0.28
C GLU A 80 10.84 -13.44 -0.17
N VAL A 81 9.67 -12.99 0.30
CA VAL A 81 9.11 -11.68 -0.08
C VAL A 81 9.16 -10.73 1.10
N GLN A 82 10.20 -9.90 1.15
CA GLN A 82 10.19 -8.74 2.05
C GLN A 82 9.17 -7.71 1.55
N ALA A 83 8.14 -7.49 2.36
CA ALA A 83 7.18 -6.41 2.25
C ALA A 83 7.89 -5.03 2.16
N GLY A 84 8.04 -4.52 0.94
CA GLY A 84 8.60 -3.21 0.63
C GLY A 84 7.55 -2.26 0.07
N PHE A 85 7.85 -0.96 0.08
CA PHE A 85 7.08 0.07 -0.60
C PHE A 85 7.99 0.83 -1.55
N THR A 86 7.50 1.08 -2.76
CA THR A 86 8.11 2.02 -3.70
C THR A 86 7.16 3.20 -3.82
N PHE A 87 7.55 4.34 -3.27
CA PHE A 87 6.78 5.58 -3.31
C PHE A 87 7.15 6.42 -4.54
N PHE A 88 6.18 7.15 -5.09
CA PHE A 88 6.39 8.09 -6.18
C PHE A 88 5.52 9.34 -5.97
N GLU A 89 5.88 10.43 -6.64
CA GLU A 89 5.14 11.69 -6.58
C GLU A 89 3.90 11.60 -7.48
N MET A 90 2.74 12.03 -6.99
CA MET A 90 1.56 12.13 -7.84
C MET A 90 1.52 13.49 -8.54
N GLU A 91 1.19 13.49 -9.84
CA GLU A 91 1.01 14.70 -10.65
C GLU A 91 -0.30 15.45 -10.33
#